data_AF-A0A661H5F4-F1
#
_entry.id   AF-A0A661H5F4-F1
#
_cell.length_a   1.000
_cell.length_b   1.000
_cell.length_c   1.000
_cell.angle_alpha   90.00
_cell.angle_beta   90.00
_cell.angle_gamma   90.00
#
_symmetry.space_group_name_H-M   'P 1'
#
loop_
_entity.id
_entity.type
_entity.pdbx_description
1 polymer ?
#
loop_
_entity_poly.entity_id
_entity_poly.type
_entity_poly.pdbx_seq_one_letter_code
_entity_poly.pdbx_strand_id
1 'polypeptide(L)' 'MRRMGGADAFTLAMETPRAYMHTFKVAILDPSTDPDGWSYEKFHQSFEERVHLVPYFRWKYAKTPLDLFD' A
#
# COMPACT_ATOMS: atom_id res chain seq x y z
N MET A 1 -6.16 16.24 -1.58
CA MET A 1 -4.79 16.00 -2.10
C MET A 1 -3.78 16.33 -1.02
N ARG A 2 -2.61 15.68 -1.01
CA ARG A 2 -1.52 15.93 -0.05
C ARG A 2 -0.20 16.02 -0.80
N ARG A 3 0.67 16.97 -0.44
CA ARG A 3 2.02 17.05 -1.00
C ARG A 3 2.82 15.80 -0.62
N MET A 4 3.56 15.26 -1.58
CA MET A 4 4.48 14.14 -1.36
C MET A 4 5.66 14.58 -0.47
N GLY A 5 6.04 13.74 0.49
CA GLY A 5 7.21 14.00 1.33
C GLY A 5 8.51 13.86 0.52
N GLY A 6 9.61 14.46 1.01
CA GLY A 6 10.90 14.43 0.31
C GLY A 6 11.46 13.00 0.12
N ALA A 7 11.32 12.12 1.12
CA ALA A 7 11.75 10.74 1.02
C ALA A 7 10.93 9.94 -0.01
N ASP A 8 9.61 10.10 -0.01
CA ASP A 8 8.72 9.47 -0.98
C ASP A 8 8.99 9.98 -2.42
N ALA A 9 9.31 11.27 -2.56
CA ALA A 9 9.68 11.85 -3.85
C ALA A 9 11.04 11.31 -4.34
N PHE A 10 11.99 11.13 -3.42
CA PHE A 10 13.29 10.54 -3.73
C PHE A 10 13.17 9.09 -4.22
N THR A 11 12.33 8.25 -3.58
CA THR A 11 12.11 6.88 -4.06
C THR A 11 11.45 6.87 -5.42
N LEU A 12 10.45 7.71 -5.67
CA LEU A 12 9.84 7.84 -7.00
C LEU A 12 10.86 8.27 -8.07
N ALA A 13 11.74 9.23 -7.76
CA ALA A 13 12.74 9.76 -8.69
C ALA A 13 13.85 8.75 -9.04
N MET A 14 14.16 7.81 -8.16
CA MET A 14 15.20 6.80 -8.39
C MET A 14 14.70 5.56 -9.15
N GLU A 15 13.39 5.39 -9.32
CA GLU A 15 12.84 4.19 -9.95
C GLU A 15 13.28 4.07 -11.42
N THR A 16 13.71 2.86 -11.81
CA THR A 16 14.05 2.54 -13.20
C THR A 16 13.45 1.17 -13.58
N PRO A 17 13.40 0.82 -14.87
CA PRO A 17 12.97 -0.53 -15.29
C PRO A 17 13.80 -1.69 -14.72
N ARG A 18 14.95 -1.41 -14.08
CA ARG A 18 15.84 -2.42 -13.48
C ARG A 18 16.01 -2.26 -11.97
N ALA A 19 15.44 -1.21 -11.37
CA ALA A 19 15.54 -0.92 -9.95
C ALA A 19 14.20 -0.36 -9.49
N TYR A 20 13.33 -1.27 -9.05
CA TYR A 20 12.01 -0.91 -8.56
C TYR A 20 12.08 -0.40 -7.13
N MET A 21 11.28 0.60 -6.82
CA MET A 21 11.29 1.26 -5.51
C MET A 21 10.10 0.83 -4.64
N HIS A 22 9.49 -0.32 -4.96
CA HIS A 22 8.48 -0.97 -4.14
C HIS A 22 9.10 -1.94 -3.14
N THR A 23 8.41 -2.12 -2.01
CA THR A 23 8.73 -3.19 -1.05
C THR A 23 7.76 -4.36 -1.23
N PHE A 24 8.23 -5.57 -0.98
CA PHE A 24 7.37 -6.75 -0.87
C PHE A 24 7.42 -7.31 0.55
N LYS A 25 6.29 -7.88 1.00
CA LYS A 25 6.19 -8.51 2.31
C LYS A 25 5.52 -9.87 2.18
N VAL A 26 6.15 -10.88 2.78
CA VAL A 26 5.56 -12.20 3.02
C VAL A 26 5.23 -12.29 4.50
N ALA A 27 4.04 -12.77 4.83
CA ALA A 27 3.65 -13.08 6.20
C ALA A 27 3.14 -14.52 6.27
N ILE A 28 3.53 -15.24 7.31
CA ILE A 28 2.99 -16.56 7.66
C ILE A 28 2.00 -16.33 8.80
N LEU A 29 0.76 -16.80 8.62
CA LEU A 29 -0.31 -16.69 9.59
C LEU A 29 -0.63 -18.09 10.11
N ASP A 30 -0.74 -18.24 11.43
CA ASP A 30 -1.19 -19.47 12.08
C ASP A 30 -2.66 -19.30 12.53
N PRO A 31 -3.62 -19.94 11.86
CA PRO A 31 -5.02 -19.88 12.24
C PRO A 31 -5.46 -21.03 13.16
N SER A 32 -4.54 -21.83 13.71
CA SER A 32 -4.87 -23.03 14.49
C SER A 32 -5.73 -22.78 15.74
N THR A 33 -5.75 -21.54 16.24
CA THR A 33 -6.55 -21.12 17.39
C THR A 33 -7.86 -20.42 17.00
N ASP A 34 -8.19 -20.33 15.72
CA ASP A 34 -9.45 -19.75 15.25
C ASP A 34 -10.60 -20.75 15.46
N PRO A 35 -11.59 -20.46 16.33
CA PRO A 35 -12.67 -21.41 16.63
C PRO A 35 -13.57 -21.71 15.42
N ASP A 36 -13.62 -20.80 14.44
CA ASP A 36 -14.40 -20.98 13.21
C ASP A 36 -13.55 -21.51 12.05
N GLY A 37 -12.26 -21.74 12.29
CA GLY A 37 -11.29 -22.13 11.27
C GLY A 37 -10.90 -20.99 10.32
N TRP A 38 -9.97 -21.31 9.41
CA TRP A 38 -9.50 -20.37 8.40
C TRP A 38 -10.30 -20.47 7.09
N SER A 39 -10.55 -19.32 6.47
CA SER A 39 -10.94 -19.23 5.06
C SER A 39 -10.35 -17.98 4.41
N TYR A 40 -10.18 -18.01 3.09
CA TYR A 40 -9.74 -16.86 2.33
C TYR A 40 -10.77 -15.72 2.41
N GLU A 41 -12.06 -16.05 2.38
CA GLU A 41 -13.16 -15.09 2.45
C GLU A 41 -13.13 -14.30 3.76
N LYS A 42 -12.90 -14.99 4.89
CA LYS A 42 -12.77 -14.35 6.21
C LYS A 42 -11.57 -13.41 6.26
N PHE A 43 -10.43 -13.82 5.70
CA PHE A 43 -9.25 -12.97 5.58
C PHE A 43 -9.52 -11.73 4.72
N HIS A 44 -10.11 -11.93 3.54
CA HIS A 44 -10.42 -10.85 2.60
C HIS A 44 -11.39 -9.84 3.21
N GLN A 45 -12.50 -10.30 3.80
CA GLN A 45 -13.46 -9.44 4.49
C GLN A 45 -12.79 -8.68 5.64
N SER A 46 -11.96 -9.35 6.44
CA SER A 46 -11.24 -8.70 7.54
C SER A 46 -10.34 -7.56 7.06
N PHE A 47 -9.67 -7.75 5.92
CA PHE A 47 -8.85 -6.72 5.28
C PHE A 47 -9.71 -5.59 4.72
N GLU A 48 -10.76 -5.91 3.98
CA GLU A 48 -11.68 -4.93 3.37
C GLU A 48 -12.29 -3.99 4.42
N GLU A 49 -12.79 -4.56 5.52
CA GLU A 49 -13.36 -3.79 6.63
C GLU A 49 -12.37 -2.82 7.27
N ARG A 50 -11.06 -3.08 7.19
CA ARG A 50 -10.02 -2.34 7.94
C ARG A 50 -9.06 -1.56 7.05
N VAL A 51 -9.07 -1.76 5.73
CA VAL A 51 -8.14 -1.08 4.80
C VAL A 51 -8.24 0.44 4.94
N HIS A 52 -9.39 0.95 5.34
CA HIS A 52 -9.60 2.37 5.57
C HIS A 52 -8.73 2.96 6.70
N LEU A 53 -8.32 2.14 7.68
CA LEU A 53 -7.41 2.49 8.78
C LEU A 53 -5.96 2.67 8.31
N VAL A 54 -5.63 2.26 7.09
CA VAL A 54 -4.32 2.47 6.45
C VAL A 54 -4.51 3.35 5.21
N PRO A 55 -4.60 4.69 5.37
CA PRO A 55 -4.92 5.59 4.26
C PRO A 55 -4.02 5.43 3.03
N TYR A 56 -2.74 5.13 3.24
CA TYR A 56 -1.74 4.94 2.18
C TYR A 56 -2.13 3.89 1.14
N PHE A 57 -2.87 2.83 1.53
CA PHE A 57 -3.35 1.80 0.58
C PHE A 57 -4.47 2.28 -0.35
N ARG A 58 -5.05 3.45 -0.07
CA ARG A 58 -6.14 4.03 -0.87
C ARG A 58 -5.71 5.29 -1.60
N TRP A 59 -4.46 5.71 -1.45
CA TRP A 59 -3.94 6.88 -2.15
C TRP A 59 -3.49 6.51 -3.56
N LYS A 60 -3.55 7.48 -4.45
CA LYS A 60 -3.01 7.39 -5.80
C LYS A 60 -2.10 8.58 -6.02
N TYR A 61 -1.02 8.36 -6.78
CA TYR A 61 -0.20 9.46 -7.28
C TYR A 61 -1.09 10.37 -8.14
N ALA A 62 -1.02 11.67 -7.89
CA ALA A 62 -1.73 12.68 -8.63
C ALA A 62 -0.72 13.71 -9.11
N LYS A 63 -0.86 14.13 -10.37
CA LYS A 63 -0.05 15.22 -10.92
C LYS A 63 -0.33 16.52 -10.17
N THR A 64 0.67 17.38 -10.11
CA THR A 64 0.51 18.74 -9.61
C THR A 64 -0.57 19.45 -10.45
N PRO A 65 -1.55 20.14 -9.83
CA PRO A 65 -2.51 20.93 -10.58
C PRO A 65 -1.79 21.92 -11.51
N LEU A 66 -2.28 22.02 -12.75
CA LEU A 66 -1.79 22.96 -13.75
C LEU A 66 -0.34 22.71 -14.24
N ASP A 67 0.26 21.55 -13.92
CA ASP A 67 1.59 21.13 -14.38
C ASP A 67 2.71 22.18 -14.13
N LEU A 68 2.60 22.96 -13.05
CA LEU A 68 3.49 24.09 -12.79
C LEU A 68 4.88 23.70 -12.27
N PHE A 69 5.10 22.42 -11.94
CA PHE A 69 6.37 21.88 -11.47
C PHE A 69 6.45 20.40 -11.87
N ASP A 70 7.35 20.08 -12.79
CA ASP A 70 7.93 18.75 -13.06
C ASP A 70 9.44 18.84 -12.79
#